data_AF-A0AAX0G9K6-F1
#
_entry.id   AF-A0AAX0G9K6-F1
#
_cell.length_a   1.000
_cell.length_b   1.000
_cell.length_c   1.000
_cell.angle_alpha   90.00
_cell.angle_beta   90.00
_cell.angle_gamma   90.00
#
_symmetry.space_group_name_H-M   'P 1'
#
loop_
_entity.id
_entity.type
_entity.pdbx_description
1 polymer ?
#
loop_
_entity_poly.entity_id
_entity_poly.type
_entity_poly.pdbx_seq_one_letter_code
_entity_poly.pdbx_strand_id
1 'polypeptide(L)'
;MTELGDKLKQARREKGLSLDDLQQVTKIQKRYLVAIEEGNYAVMPGKFYARAFIKQYAEAVGLDSATLFDEFESEVPETPQQEVVNNEPTRVQSKRNPMPAQSVGNQANTRNRFFDILPKILIALFIVFILFIVWFFLLNKQDNSTEKVKTDTNNPTVKVEDSTKSKDTSKDTEKKDTTTNKDKSTETKDRKEDTTKEVEVTKGGTSGNATTYTVKNTDKMTLSLSATGDSWIGVSDANGSTIQNETLSTQNPSAEIDLGDNKTVSIVIGNSPVTTVKINGKQLELAPDLVKQVLTINLEASDTSSDAE
;
A
#
# COMPACT_ATOMS: atom_id res chain seq x y z
N MET A 1 4.84 29.62 10.14
CA MET A 1 5.21 29.14 8.81
C MET A 1 6.38 29.98 8.35
N THR A 2 7.49 29.34 8.01
CA THR A 2 8.74 30.03 7.65
C THR A 2 8.97 29.89 6.15
N GLU A 3 9.81 30.73 5.55
CA GLU A 3 10.01 30.72 4.10
C GLU A 3 10.62 29.38 3.63
N LEU A 4 11.52 28.80 4.43
CA LEU A 4 12.05 27.45 4.21
C LEU A 4 10.96 26.38 4.22
N GLY A 5 10.05 26.44 5.20
CA GLY A 5 8.95 25.50 5.35
C GLY A 5 7.99 25.56 4.15
N ASP A 6 7.68 26.77 3.68
CA ASP A 6 6.85 26.99 2.50
C ASP A 6 7.51 26.49 1.21
N LYS A 7 8.81 26.74 1.04
CA LYS A 7 9.58 26.25 -0.13
C LYS A 7 9.61 24.73 -0.20
N LEU A 8 9.86 24.06 0.93
CA LEU A 8 9.82 22.59 1.04
C LEU A 8 8.42 22.02 0.78
N LYS A 9 7.39 22.69 1.30
CA LYS A 9 5.99 22.32 1.09
C LYS A 9 5.58 22.45 -0.37
N GLN A 10 5.99 23.53 -1.02
CA GLN A 10 5.74 23.75 -2.44
C GLN A 10 6.42 22.69 -3.30
N ALA A 11 7.72 22.46 -3.11
CA ALA A 11 8.47 21.43 -3.86
C ALA A 11 7.87 20.03 -3.67
N ARG A 12 7.41 19.69 -2.46
CA ARG A 12 6.69 18.43 -2.21
C ARG A 12 5.40 18.33 -3.02
N ARG A 13 4.60 19.40 -3.05
CA ARG A 13 3.33 19.44 -3.78
C ARG A 13 3.55 19.36 -5.30
N GLU A 14 4.57 20.01 -5.82
CA GLU A 14 4.96 19.94 -7.23
C GLU A 14 5.41 18.52 -7.63
N LYS A 15 6.03 17.78 -6.72
CA LYS A 15 6.34 16.35 -6.88
C LYS A 15 5.12 15.43 -6.71
N GLY A 16 3.94 15.96 -6.35
CA GLY A 16 2.74 15.16 -6.09
C GLY A 16 2.83 14.27 -4.85
N LEU A 17 3.79 14.52 -3.96
CA LEU A 17 4.01 13.70 -2.77
C LEU A 17 3.11 14.17 -1.62
N SER A 18 2.40 13.24 -0.97
CA SER A 18 1.80 13.52 0.35
C SER A 18 2.85 13.43 1.46
N LEU A 19 2.51 13.92 2.64
CA LEU A 19 3.36 13.76 3.83
C LEU A 19 3.55 12.29 4.23
N ASP A 20 2.57 11.44 3.96
CA ASP A 20 2.67 9.99 4.20
C ASP A 20 3.67 9.34 3.23
N ASP A 21 3.65 9.73 1.95
CA ASP A 21 4.61 9.24 0.96
C ASP A 21 6.02 9.72 1.31
N LEU A 22 6.16 10.98 1.72
CA LEU A 22 7.44 11.53 2.15
C LEU A 22 7.97 10.86 3.43
N GLN A 23 7.09 10.50 4.38
CA GLN A 23 7.45 9.67 5.54
C GLN A 23 7.97 8.31 5.10
N GLN A 24 7.34 7.66 4.12
CA GLN A 24 7.79 6.35 3.63
C GLN A 24 9.17 6.42 2.96
N VAL A 25 9.45 7.47 2.20
CA VAL A 25 10.72 7.69 1.51
C VAL A 25 11.85 8.07 2.48
N THR A 26 11.60 9.04 3.36
CA THR A 26 12.62 9.58 4.27
C THR A 26 12.75 8.81 5.57
N LYS A 27 11.76 8.00 5.94
CA LYS A 27 11.60 7.38 7.27
C LYS A 27 11.44 8.38 8.42
N ILE A 28 11.23 9.66 8.11
CA ILE A 28 10.92 10.70 9.09
C ILE A 28 9.43 10.64 9.38
N GLN A 29 9.07 10.55 10.66
CA GLN A 29 7.66 10.51 11.06
C GLN A 29 6.92 11.76 10.60
N LYS A 30 5.68 11.60 10.14
CA LYS A 30 4.82 12.63 9.59
C LYS A 30 4.69 13.86 10.48
N ARG A 31 4.59 13.67 11.80
CA ARG A 31 4.56 14.78 12.77
C ARG A 31 5.77 15.73 12.65
N TYR A 32 6.95 15.20 12.34
CA TYR A 32 8.16 16.01 12.16
C TYR A 32 8.22 16.65 10.78
N LEU A 33 7.67 16.02 9.75
CA LEU A 33 7.53 16.63 8.42
C LEU A 33 6.56 17.82 8.45
N VAL A 34 5.43 17.69 9.15
CA VAL A 34 4.50 18.80 9.41
C VAL A 34 5.22 19.92 10.15
N ALA A 35 5.96 19.57 11.21
CA ALA A 35 6.71 20.55 11.99
C ALA A 35 7.75 21.32 11.16
N ILE A 36 8.40 20.67 10.19
CA ILE A 36 9.33 21.32 9.25
C ILE A 36 8.59 22.31 8.34
N GLU A 37 7.47 21.90 7.75
CA GLU A 37 6.66 22.81 6.91
C GLU A 37 6.16 24.02 7.71
N GLU A 38 5.85 23.85 8.99
CA GLU A 38 5.35 24.92 9.86
C GLU A 38 6.45 25.79 10.49
N GLY A 39 7.70 25.32 10.46
CA GLY A 39 8.84 25.91 11.15
C GLY A 39 8.85 25.68 12.67
N ASN A 40 8.07 24.71 13.15
CA ASN A 40 7.95 24.41 14.58
C ASN A 40 8.97 23.35 15.01
N TYR A 41 10.24 23.73 15.17
CA TYR A 41 11.29 22.77 15.54
C TYR A 41 11.26 22.30 16.99
N ALA A 42 10.41 22.90 17.85
CA ALA A 42 10.31 22.55 19.27
C ALA A 42 9.77 21.11 19.49
N VAL A 43 9.02 20.57 18.53
CA VAL A 43 8.47 19.21 18.61
C VAL A 43 9.45 18.13 18.16
N MET A 44 10.63 18.51 17.67
CA MET A 44 11.65 17.57 17.21
C MET A 44 12.20 16.71 18.36
N PRO A 45 12.67 15.48 18.10
CA PRO A 45 13.21 14.58 19.12
C PRO A 45 14.64 14.98 19.57
N GLY A 46 14.83 16.25 19.93
CA GLY A 46 16.11 16.86 20.25
C GLY A 46 16.57 17.87 19.19
N LYS A 47 17.34 18.87 19.63
CA LYS A 47 17.76 20.02 18.79
C LYS A 47 18.62 19.65 17.58
N PHE A 48 19.27 18.48 17.62
CA PHE A 48 20.19 18.02 16.58
C PHE A 48 19.49 17.50 15.31
N TYR A 49 18.22 17.07 15.42
CA TYR A 49 17.55 16.36 14.32
C TYR A 49 16.94 17.27 13.26
N ALA A 50 16.62 18.52 13.61
CA ALA A 50 15.94 19.44 12.70
C ALA A 50 16.73 19.61 11.38
N ARG A 51 18.02 19.93 11.47
CA ARG A 51 18.88 20.12 10.28
C ARG A 51 19.01 18.84 9.45
N ALA A 52 19.17 17.69 10.09
CA ALA A 52 19.27 16.41 9.39
C ALA A 52 17.97 16.06 8.65
N PHE A 53 16.81 16.31 9.29
CA PHE A 53 15.51 16.05 8.69
C PHE A 53 15.17 17.03 7.56
N ILE A 54 15.52 18.31 7.71
CA ILE A 54 15.38 19.31 6.64
C ILE A 54 16.21 18.89 5.42
N LYS A 55 17.46 18.46 5.63
CA LYS A 55 18.32 17.95 4.56
C LYS A 55 17.67 16.79 3.81
N GLN A 56 17.21 15.79 4.56
CA GLN A 56 16.63 14.58 3.98
C GLN A 56 15.28 14.84 3.31
N TYR A 57 14.49 15.80 3.81
CA TYR A 57 13.31 16.30 3.13
C TYR A 57 13.72 16.91 1.78
N ALA A 58 14.63 17.88 1.77
CA ALA A 58 15.05 18.60 0.57
C ALA A 58 15.52 17.64 -0.54
N GLU A 59 16.36 16.67 -0.18
CA GLU A 59 16.84 15.63 -1.10
C GLU A 59 15.69 14.78 -1.67
N ALA A 60 14.71 14.40 -0.84
CA ALA A 60 13.57 13.59 -1.28
C ALA A 60 12.63 14.33 -2.25
N VAL A 61 12.55 15.66 -2.15
CA VAL A 61 11.79 16.49 -3.10
C VAL A 61 12.62 16.99 -4.28
N GLY A 62 13.91 16.64 -4.32
CA GLY A 62 14.82 16.97 -5.43
C GLY A 62 15.37 18.40 -5.37
N LEU A 63 15.36 19.04 -4.20
CA LEU A 63 16.07 20.28 -3.95
C LEU A 63 17.51 19.98 -3.55
N ASP A 64 18.44 20.84 -3.97
CA ASP A 64 19.81 20.78 -3.48
C ASP A 64 19.87 21.30 -2.04
N SER A 65 20.33 20.46 -1.12
CA SER A 65 20.33 20.79 0.31
C SER A 65 21.39 21.83 0.68
N ALA A 66 22.50 21.91 -0.06
CA ALA A 66 23.55 22.89 0.21
C ALA A 66 23.05 24.31 -0.08
N THR A 67 22.56 24.56 -1.29
CA THR A 67 21.98 25.86 -1.66
C THR A 67 20.79 26.25 -0.79
N LEU A 68 19.94 25.28 -0.41
CA LEU A 68 18.83 25.53 0.50
C LEU A 68 19.30 26.00 1.89
N PHE A 69 20.37 25.42 2.44
CA PHE A 69 20.90 25.86 3.72
C PHE A 69 21.59 27.22 3.65
N ASP A 70 22.26 27.55 2.54
CA ASP A 70 22.88 28.86 2.35
C ASP A 70 21.82 29.98 2.24
N GLU A 71 20.69 29.70 1.58
CA GLU A 71 19.59 30.67 1.39
C GLU A 71 18.79 30.89 2.68
N PHE A 72 18.59 29.85 3.49
CA PHE A 72 17.77 29.89 4.70
C PHE A 72 18.56 29.69 6.00
N GLU A 73 19.84 30.08 6.02
CA GLU A 73 20.74 29.84 7.15
C GLU A 73 20.17 30.36 8.48
N SER A 74 19.46 31.50 8.44
CA SER A 74 18.83 32.12 9.62
C SER A 74 17.58 31.40 10.16
N GLU A 75 16.95 30.52 9.37
CA GLU A 75 15.76 29.77 9.78
C GLU A 75 16.09 28.34 10.22
N VAL A 76 17.27 27.84 9.85
CA VAL A 76 17.70 26.47 10.13
C VAL A 76 18.27 26.41 11.55
N PRO A 77 17.80 25.52 12.42
CA PRO A 77 18.36 25.39 13.76
C PRO A 77 19.85 25.06 13.67
N GLU A 78 20.66 25.92 14.30
CA GLU A 78 22.08 25.65 14.47
C GLU A 78 22.22 24.30 15.18
N THR A 79 23.02 23.42 14.59
CA THR A 79 23.42 22.22 15.29
C THR A 79 24.41 22.69 16.35
N PRO A 80 24.18 22.49 17.65
CA PRO A 80 25.24 22.66 18.62
C PRO A 80 26.37 21.76 18.12
N GLN A 81 27.47 22.36 17.70
CA GLN A 81 28.67 21.61 17.44
C GLN A 81 28.87 20.82 18.72
N GLN A 82 28.95 19.50 18.61
CA GLN A 82 29.58 18.74 19.68
C GLN A 82 30.98 19.35 19.75
N GLU A 83 31.17 20.28 20.69
CA GLU A 83 32.40 20.28 21.46
C GLU A 83 32.63 18.80 21.73
N VAL A 84 33.63 18.27 21.07
CA VAL A 84 34.25 17.01 21.42
C VAL A 84 34.65 17.18 22.88
N VAL A 85 33.70 16.92 23.78
CA VAL A 85 33.99 16.53 25.14
C VAL A 85 34.74 15.25 24.92
N ASN A 86 36.07 15.38 24.91
CA ASN A 86 36.98 14.30 25.14
C ASN A 86 36.49 13.68 26.44
N ASN A 87 35.68 12.63 26.32
CA ASN A 87 35.42 11.72 27.41
C ASN A 87 36.76 11.02 27.66
N GLU A 88 37.67 11.72 28.33
CA GLU A 88 38.69 11.07 29.12
C GLU A 88 37.91 10.17 30.08
N PRO A 89 38.01 8.84 29.97
CA PRO A 89 37.56 8.01 31.07
C PRO A 89 38.45 8.40 32.24
N THR A 90 37.85 8.96 33.31
CA THR A 90 38.52 9.17 34.59
C THR A 90 39.01 7.81 35.09
N ARG A 91 40.21 7.44 34.67
CA ARG A 91 40.85 6.18 35.03
C ARG A 91 41.42 6.39 36.42
N VAL A 92 40.77 5.74 37.37
CA VAL A 92 41.26 5.53 38.74
C VAL A 92 42.76 5.24 38.68
N GLN A 93 43.53 6.09 39.37
CA GLN A 93 44.98 6.03 39.43
C GLN A 93 45.40 4.65 39.93
N SER A 94 46.09 3.87 39.10
CA SER A 94 46.98 2.83 39.59
C SER A 94 48.38 3.07 39.05
N LYS A 95 49.27 3.17 40.03
CA LYS A 95 50.66 3.61 39.96
C LYS A 95 51.49 2.59 39.20
N ARG A 96 52.19 2.99 38.14
CA ARG A 96 53.48 2.39 37.70
C ARG A 96 54.18 3.23 36.61
N ASN A 97 55.51 3.15 36.66
CA ASN A 97 56.54 4.07 36.13
C ASN A 97 56.55 4.27 34.59
N PRO A 98 57.15 5.38 34.08
CA PRO A 98 57.15 5.73 32.67
C PRO A 98 58.43 5.31 31.92
N MET A 99 58.32 4.90 30.66
CA MET A 99 59.34 4.99 29.59
C MET A 99 58.85 4.28 28.30
N PRO A 100 59.42 4.56 27.12
CA PRO A 100 59.39 5.81 26.36
C PRO A 100 58.64 5.66 25.03
N ALA A 101 58.38 6.77 24.36
CA ALA A 101 57.67 6.86 23.09
C ALA A 101 58.34 6.05 21.97
N GLN A 102 57.56 5.23 21.28
CA GLN A 102 57.81 4.83 19.90
C GLN A 102 56.61 5.22 19.05
N SER A 103 56.86 6.12 18.10
CA SER A 103 56.00 6.46 16.99
C SER A 103 55.67 5.22 16.17
N VAL A 104 54.38 4.88 16.06
CA VAL A 104 53.89 3.94 15.04
C VAL A 104 52.63 4.55 14.44
N GLY A 105 52.67 4.71 13.12
CA GLY A 105 51.80 5.57 12.35
C GLY A 105 50.34 5.16 12.27
N ASN A 106 49.61 6.04 11.59
CA ASN A 106 48.25 5.90 11.10
C ASN A 106 47.85 4.44 10.85
N GLN A 107 46.99 3.90 11.72
CA GLN A 107 46.18 2.75 11.37
C GLN A 107 44.71 3.14 11.41
N ALA A 108 44.19 3.20 10.20
CA ALA A 108 42.80 3.35 9.86
C ALA A 108 41.92 2.38 10.66
N ASN A 109 40.84 2.95 11.20
CA ASN A 109 39.49 2.42 11.22
C ASN A 109 39.38 0.99 10.65
N THR A 110 39.33 -0.01 11.51
CA THR A 110 39.06 -1.39 11.13
C THR A 110 37.61 -1.51 10.68
N ARG A 111 37.36 -1.09 9.44
CA ARG A 111 36.17 -1.48 8.68
C ARG A 111 36.33 -2.95 8.34
N ASN A 112 35.48 -3.77 8.94
CA ASN A 112 35.50 -5.21 8.81
C ASN A 112 35.52 -5.64 7.33
N ARG A 113 36.61 -6.30 6.91
CA ARG A 113 36.80 -6.86 5.56
C ARG A 113 35.69 -7.82 5.12
N PHE A 114 34.85 -8.27 6.05
CA PHE A 114 33.69 -9.12 5.79
C PHE A 114 32.68 -8.51 4.82
N PHE A 115 32.50 -7.18 4.81
CA PHE A 115 31.54 -6.53 3.91
C PHE A 115 32.05 -6.38 2.46
N ASP A 116 33.37 -6.38 2.25
CA ASP A 116 33.96 -6.27 0.90
C ASP A 116 34.07 -7.62 0.18
N ILE A 117 34.07 -8.73 0.94
CA ILE A 117 34.19 -10.10 0.40
C ILE A 117 32.80 -10.69 0.09
N LEU A 118 31.75 -10.20 0.75
CA LEU A 118 30.36 -10.64 0.55
C LEU A 118 29.84 -10.54 -0.90
N PRO A 119 30.03 -9.42 -1.64
CA PRO A 119 29.56 -9.36 -3.03
C PRO A 119 30.32 -10.32 -3.97
N LYS A 120 31.61 -10.60 -3.71
CA LYS A 120 32.40 -11.54 -4.51
C LYS A 120 31.97 -13.00 -4.27
N ILE A 121 31.65 -13.35 -3.04
CA ILE A 121 31.10 -14.68 -2.70
C ILE A 121 29.73 -14.88 -3.35
N LEU A 122 28.86 -13.85 -3.34
CA LEU A 122 27.56 -13.90 -4.00
C LEU A 122 27.68 -14.13 -5.51
N ILE A 123 28.61 -13.44 -6.18
CA ILE A 123 28.86 -13.63 -7.62
C ILE A 123 29.38 -15.04 -7.90
N ALA A 124 30.33 -15.54 -7.09
CA ALA A 124 30.86 -16.89 -7.26
C ALA A 124 29.78 -17.96 -7.04
N LEU A 125 28.92 -17.81 -6.03
CA LEU A 125 27.78 -18.70 -5.79
C LEU A 125 26.77 -18.67 -6.94
N PHE A 126 26.49 -17.49 -7.50
CA PHE A 126 25.58 -17.35 -8.62
C PHE A 126 26.10 -18.05 -9.88
N ILE A 127 27.41 -17.96 -10.17
CA ILE A 127 28.04 -18.67 -11.28
C ILE A 127 27.95 -20.19 -11.09
N VAL A 128 28.24 -20.69 -9.89
CA VAL A 128 28.12 -22.12 -9.57
C VAL A 128 26.67 -22.60 -9.68
N PHE A 129 25.71 -21.79 -9.23
CA PHE A 129 24.29 -22.08 -9.33
C PHE A 129 23.80 -22.16 -10.79
N ILE A 130 24.26 -21.25 -11.66
CA ILE A 130 23.96 -21.32 -13.10
C ILE A 130 24.56 -22.58 -13.72
N LEU A 131 25.81 -22.92 -13.41
CA LEU A 131 26.44 -24.14 -13.91
C LEU A 131 25.69 -25.41 -13.45
N PHE A 132 25.21 -25.42 -12.21
CA PHE A 132 24.37 -26.50 -11.69
C PHE A 132 23.03 -26.59 -12.43
N ILE A 133 22.35 -25.46 -12.70
CA ILE A 133 21.12 -25.43 -13.50
C ILE A 133 21.36 -25.96 -14.90
N VAL A 134 22.42 -25.49 -15.59
CA VAL A 134 22.75 -25.94 -16.94
C VAL A 134 23.07 -27.44 -16.96
N TRP A 135 23.85 -27.92 -16.00
CA TRP A 135 24.16 -29.34 -15.86
C TRP A 135 22.92 -30.18 -15.57
N PHE A 136 22.05 -29.71 -14.66
CA PHE A 136 20.76 -30.34 -14.33
C PHE A 136 19.81 -30.38 -15.55
N PHE A 137 19.77 -29.31 -16.34
CA PHE A 137 18.95 -29.24 -17.55
C PHE A 137 19.52 -30.08 -18.70
N LEU A 138 20.85 -30.25 -18.77
CA LEU A 138 21.50 -31.17 -19.71
C LEU A 138 21.31 -32.63 -19.32
N LEU A 139 21.23 -32.94 -18.03
CA LEU A 139 20.86 -34.26 -17.53
C LEU A 139 19.37 -34.59 -17.74
N ASN A 140 18.49 -33.58 -17.67
CA ASN A 140 17.04 -33.75 -17.81
C ASN A 140 16.52 -33.53 -19.25
N LYS A 141 17.40 -33.40 -20.24
CA LYS A 141 16.99 -33.25 -21.64
C LYS A 141 16.68 -34.60 -22.29
N GLN A 142 15.52 -35.15 -21.96
CA GLN A 142 14.84 -36.18 -22.76
C GLN A 142 14.04 -35.49 -23.88
N ASP A 143 14.27 -35.94 -25.11
CA ASP A 143 13.80 -35.38 -26.37
C ASP A 143 12.30 -35.03 -26.42
N ASN A 144 11.97 -33.85 -26.95
CA ASN A 144 10.72 -33.60 -27.64
C ASN A 144 10.94 -32.63 -28.80
N SER A 145 10.78 -33.17 -30.00
CA SER A 145 11.05 -32.58 -31.30
C SER A 145 10.19 -31.35 -31.62
N THR A 146 10.83 -30.34 -32.18
CA THR A 146 10.23 -29.22 -32.90
C THR A 146 9.56 -29.68 -34.19
N GLU A 147 8.24 -29.49 -34.32
CA GLU A 147 7.53 -29.56 -35.60
C GLU A 147 7.35 -28.14 -36.18
N LYS A 148 7.76 -27.97 -37.45
CA LYS A 148 7.72 -26.73 -38.21
C LYS A 148 6.39 -26.57 -38.94
N VAL A 149 5.77 -25.39 -38.85
CA VAL A 149 4.69 -24.96 -39.76
C VAL A 149 5.29 -24.58 -41.12
N LYS A 150 4.77 -25.17 -42.21
CA LYS A 150 5.05 -24.80 -43.61
C LYS A 150 3.84 -24.08 -44.20
N THR A 151 4.07 -23.03 -44.97
CA THR A 151 3.08 -22.38 -45.83
C THR A 151 3.73 -22.12 -47.19
N ASP A 152 3.16 -22.71 -48.24
CA ASP A 152 3.21 -22.26 -49.65
C ASP A 152 2.15 -23.06 -50.41
N THR A 153 1.01 -22.47 -50.79
CA THR A 153 0.72 -21.71 -52.03
C THR A 153 0.50 -22.63 -53.26
N ASN A 154 -0.77 -22.79 -53.68
CA ASN A 154 -1.27 -22.60 -55.06
C ASN A 154 -2.67 -23.22 -55.29
N ASN A 155 -3.61 -22.37 -55.73
CA ASN A 155 -4.93 -22.63 -56.34
C ASN A 155 -4.72 -22.90 -57.87
N PRO A 156 -5.73 -23.15 -58.76
CA PRO A 156 -7.17 -23.49 -58.63
C PRO A 156 -7.53 -24.83 -59.32
N THR A 157 -8.78 -25.33 -59.37
CA THR A 157 -9.69 -25.19 -60.54
C THR A 157 -10.88 -26.20 -60.43
N VAL A 158 -12.13 -25.70 -60.45
CA VAL A 158 -13.30 -26.16 -61.26
C VAL A 158 -14.19 -27.38 -60.84
N LYS A 159 -15.46 -27.02 -60.56
CA LYS A 159 -16.78 -27.53 -61.05
C LYS A 159 -17.35 -28.93 -60.70
N VAL A 160 -18.61 -28.85 -60.23
CA VAL A 160 -19.87 -29.38 -60.82
C VAL A 160 -20.64 -30.50 -60.09
N GLU A 161 -21.97 -30.27 -60.04
CA GLU A 161 -23.16 -31.16 -59.85
C GLU A 161 -23.27 -31.93 -58.53
N ASP A 162 -24.22 -31.60 -57.65
CA ASP A 162 -25.69 -31.80 -57.72
C ASP A 162 -26.10 -33.25 -57.97
N SER A 163 -26.74 -33.85 -56.97
CA SER A 163 -27.94 -34.70 -57.12
C SER A 163 -28.38 -35.26 -55.77
N THR A 164 -29.52 -34.75 -55.29
CA THR A 164 -30.71 -35.49 -54.77
C THR A 164 -30.49 -36.53 -53.63
N LYS A 165 -31.28 -36.58 -52.55
CA LYS A 165 -32.75 -36.58 -52.51
C LYS A 165 -33.24 -36.58 -51.04
N SER A 166 -34.16 -35.66 -50.74
CA SER A 166 -35.43 -35.78 -49.96
C SER A 166 -35.43 -36.49 -48.58
N LYS A 167 -36.22 -36.09 -47.56
CA LYS A 167 -37.36 -35.17 -47.46
C LYS A 167 -37.73 -35.00 -45.96
N ASP A 168 -38.17 -33.79 -45.60
CA ASP A 168 -39.38 -33.46 -44.79
C ASP A 168 -39.53 -34.00 -43.34
N THR A 169 -40.01 -33.26 -42.32
CA THR A 169 -40.44 -31.84 -42.15
C THR A 169 -40.59 -31.57 -40.64
N SER A 170 -40.28 -30.34 -40.20
CA SER A 170 -41.04 -29.41 -39.33
C SER A 170 -42.04 -29.92 -38.26
N LYS A 171 -41.89 -29.53 -36.97
CA LYS A 171 -42.50 -28.33 -36.27
C LYS A 171 -43.94 -28.66 -35.79
N ASP A 172 -44.54 -28.21 -34.67
CA ASP A 172 -44.36 -27.11 -33.72
C ASP A 172 -45.33 -27.35 -32.50
N THR A 173 -45.05 -26.68 -31.38
CA THR A 173 -45.91 -26.13 -30.28
C THR A 173 -47.11 -26.83 -29.56
N GLU A 174 -47.10 -26.62 -28.23
CA GLU A 174 -48.17 -26.17 -27.28
C GLU A 174 -48.97 -27.14 -26.35
N LYS A 175 -48.81 -26.86 -25.03
CA LYS A 175 -49.77 -26.65 -23.92
C LYS A 175 -50.74 -27.75 -23.35
N LYS A 176 -50.57 -27.90 -22.02
CA LYS A 176 -51.53 -27.70 -20.87
C LYS A 176 -52.48 -28.82 -20.37
N ASP A 177 -52.48 -28.95 -19.02
CA ASP A 177 -53.58 -29.24 -18.06
C ASP A 177 -54.15 -30.69 -17.98
N THR A 178 -54.58 -31.32 -16.86
CA THR A 178 -54.75 -31.09 -15.39
C THR A 178 -55.02 -32.48 -14.76
N THR A 179 -54.73 -32.84 -13.49
CA THR A 179 -55.63 -32.93 -12.28
C THR A 179 -55.00 -33.96 -11.30
N THR A 180 -54.85 -33.79 -9.97
CA THR A 180 -55.89 -33.95 -8.92
C THR A 180 -55.35 -33.66 -7.49
N ASN A 181 -56.27 -33.19 -6.64
CA ASN A 181 -56.25 -32.59 -5.28
C ASN A 181 -55.80 -33.40 -4.03
N LYS A 182 -55.63 -32.61 -2.92
CA LYS A 182 -56.10 -32.79 -1.50
C LYS A 182 -54.96 -33.02 -0.48
N ASP A 183 -54.79 -32.37 0.69
CA ASP A 183 -55.57 -31.57 1.68
C ASP A 183 -54.73 -30.36 2.16
N LYS A 184 -55.23 -29.13 2.32
CA LYS A 184 -55.88 -28.52 3.52
C LYS A 184 -55.17 -28.74 4.87
N SER A 185 -54.52 -27.70 5.40
CA SER A 185 -54.75 -27.13 6.75
C SER A 185 -53.97 -25.83 6.93
N THR A 186 -54.71 -24.74 7.06
CA THR A 186 -54.29 -23.46 7.64
C THR A 186 -54.03 -23.61 9.13
N GLU A 187 -52.87 -23.17 9.60
CA GLU A 187 -52.69 -22.79 11.00
C GLU A 187 -51.81 -21.53 11.06
N THR A 188 -52.50 -20.42 11.30
CA THR A 188 -51.94 -19.13 11.67
C THR A 188 -51.25 -19.29 13.03
N LYS A 189 -49.96 -18.96 13.13
CA LYS A 189 -49.34 -18.67 14.42
C LYS A 189 -48.24 -17.64 14.26
N ASP A 190 -48.55 -16.43 14.72
CA ASP A 190 -47.65 -15.33 14.98
C ASP A 190 -46.34 -15.79 15.62
N ARG A 191 -45.21 -15.45 15.00
CA ARG A 191 -43.94 -15.24 15.70
C ARG A 191 -42.96 -14.39 14.87
N LYS A 192 -43.12 -13.07 15.05
CA LYS A 192 -42.12 -11.99 14.89
C LYS A 192 -41.14 -12.12 13.71
N GLU A 193 -41.52 -11.44 12.64
CA GLU A 193 -40.63 -10.96 11.59
C GLU A 193 -39.62 -9.99 12.24
N ASP A 194 -38.44 -10.51 12.57
CA ASP A 194 -37.31 -9.70 13.02
C ASP A 194 -36.90 -8.84 11.82
N THR A 195 -37.22 -7.56 11.89
CA THR A 195 -36.93 -6.59 10.85
C THR A 195 -35.42 -6.33 10.90
N THR A 196 -34.64 -7.18 10.24
CA THR A 196 -33.20 -6.97 10.07
C THR A 196 -33.01 -5.66 9.31
N LYS A 197 -32.76 -4.57 10.04
CA LYS A 197 -32.49 -3.26 9.46
C LYS A 197 -31.33 -3.43 8.47
N GLU A 198 -31.59 -3.20 7.19
CA GLU A 198 -30.55 -3.28 6.16
C GLU A 198 -29.49 -2.20 6.43
N VAL A 199 -28.20 -2.58 6.39
CA VAL A 199 -27.09 -1.66 6.64
C VAL A 199 -27.16 -0.53 5.62
N GLU A 200 -27.24 0.72 6.07
CA GLU A 200 -27.33 1.89 5.19
C GLU A 200 -25.97 2.57 5.09
N VAL A 201 -25.54 2.90 3.87
CA VAL A 201 -24.27 3.57 3.60
C VAL A 201 -24.57 4.82 2.78
N THR A 202 -24.25 5.98 3.35
CA THR A 202 -24.48 7.29 2.73
C THR A 202 -23.15 7.95 2.39
N LYS A 203 -23.05 8.50 1.18
CA LYS A 203 -21.88 9.28 0.74
C LYS A 203 -22.02 10.71 1.28
N GLY A 204 -21.01 11.15 2.02
CA GLY A 204 -20.86 12.51 2.51
C GLY A 204 -20.13 13.40 1.52
N GLY A 205 -19.46 14.44 2.04
CA GLY A 205 -18.69 15.38 1.22
C GLY A 205 -17.40 14.77 0.65
N THR A 206 -17.05 15.21 -0.55
CA THR A 206 -15.74 15.00 -1.18
C THR A 206 -14.97 16.31 -1.17
N SER A 207 -13.73 16.29 -0.69
CA SER A 207 -12.80 17.43 -0.69
C SER A 207 -11.44 16.97 -1.20
N GLY A 208 -11.05 17.43 -2.39
CA GLY A 208 -9.82 16.98 -3.05
C GLY A 208 -9.87 15.48 -3.31
N ASN A 209 -8.95 14.73 -2.68
CA ASN A 209 -8.89 13.27 -2.77
C ASN A 209 -9.56 12.53 -1.60
N ALA A 210 -10.17 13.26 -0.67
CA ALA A 210 -10.83 12.68 0.50
C ALA A 210 -12.35 12.63 0.29
N THR A 211 -12.97 11.47 0.53
CA THR A 211 -14.43 11.29 0.51
C THR A 211 -14.89 10.68 1.83
N THR A 212 -15.94 11.25 2.41
CA THR A 212 -16.53 10.73 3.67
C THR A 212 -17.71 9.83 3.38
N TYR A 213 -17.87 8.77 4.16
CA TYR A 213 -19.01 7.86 4.16
C TYR A 213 -19.54 7.68 5.57
N THR A 214 -20.86 7.58 5.71
CA THR A 214 -21.51 7.27 6.99
C THR A 214 -22.28 5.96 6.87
N VAL A 215 -22.02 5.05 7.81
CA VAL A 215 -22.64 3.73 7.90
C VAL A 215 -23.59 3.71 9.11
N LYS A 216 -24.84 3.30 8.88
CA LYS A 216 -25.90 3.18 9.91
C LYS A 216 -26.40 1.76 10.01
N ASN A 217 -27.12 1.45 11.10
CA ASN A 217 -27.79 0.17 11.35
C ASN A 217 -26.84 -1.03 11.45
N THR A 218 -25.62 -0.83 11.97
CA THR A 218 -24.67 -1.92 12.25
C THR A 218 -23.80 -1.54 13.44
N ASP A 219 -23.42 -2.54 14.24
CA ASP A 219 -22.50 -2.35 15.37
C ASP A 219 -21.05 -2.70 15.00
N LYS A 220 -20.87 -3.39 13.87
CA LYS A 220 -19.56 -3.83 13.35
C LYS A 220 -19.37 -3.38 11.91
N MET A 221 -18.14 -3.05 11.57
CA MET A 221 -17.75 -2.72 10.21
C MET A 221 -16.76 -3.75 9.66
N THR A 222 -17.13 -4.38 8.56
CA THR A 222 -16.28 -5.30 7.80
C THR A 222 -15.96 -4.66 6.46
N LEU A 223 -14.68 -4.47 6.20
CA LEU A 223 -14.17 -3.87 4.99
C LEU A 223 -13.67 -4.95 4.05
N SER A 224 -14.23 -5.00 2.83
CA SER A 224 -13.76 -5.88 1.77
C SER A 224 -13.17 -5.04 0.63
N LEU A 225 -11.94 -5.33 0.27
CA LEU A 225 -11.19 -4.66 -0.78
C LEU A 225 -10.82 -5.66 -1.86
N SER A 226 -10.91 -5.24 -3.12
CA SER A 226 -10.33 -6.00 -4.23
C SER A 226 -9.63 -5.09 -5.22
N ALA A 227 -8.58 -5.58 -5.87
CA ALA A 227 -7.86 -4.85 -6.89
C ALA A 227 -7.61 -5.73 -8.13
N THR A 228 -7.75 -5.14 -9.32
CA THR A 228 -7.42 -5.79 -10.60
C THR A 228 -5.99 -5.55 -11.04
N GLY A 229 -5.24 -4.71 -10.31
CA GLY A 229 -3.82 -4.42 -10.50
C GLY A 229 -3.18 -4.02 -9.17
N ASP A 230 -1.94 -3.56 -9.22
CA ASP A 230 -1.20 -3.18 -8.02
C ASP A 230 -1.81 -1.93 -7.38
N SER A 231 -2.24 -2.06 -6.12
CA SER A 231 -2.82 -0.98 -5.33
C SER A 231 -2.43 -1.09 -3.87
N TRP A 232 -1.77 -0.05 -3.36
CA TRP A 232 -1.47 0.08 -1.94
C TRP A 232 -2.74 0.43 -1.16
N ILE A 233 -3.02 -0.35 -0.11
CA ILE A 233 -4.14 -0.11 0.81
C ILE A 233 -3.58 0.10 2.21
N GLY A 234 -3.86 1.27 2.78
CA GLY A 234 -3.63 1.57 4.19
C GLY A 234 -4.95 1.78 4.92
N VAL A 235 -5.13 1.16 6.07
CA VAL A 235 -6.29 1.33 6.95
C VAL A 235 -5.81 1.80 8.30
N SER A 236 -6.43 2.84 8.86
CA SER A 236 -6.05 3.42 10.14
C SER A 236 -7.27 3.85 10.95
N ASP A 237 -7.14 3.85 12.27
CA ASP A 237 -8.18 4.35 13.17
C ASP A 237 -8.25 5.89 13.16
N ALA A 238 -9.16 6.45 13.96
CA ALA A 238 -9.31 7.90 14.14
C ALA A 238 -8.06 8.61 14.70
N ASN A 239 -7.19 7.88 15.40
CA ASN A 239 -5.95 8.40 15.99
C ASN A 239 -4.76 8.31 15.01
N GLY A 240 -4.96 7.70 13.84
CA GLY A 240 -3.90 7.42 12.87
C GLY A 240 -3.06 6.19 13.21
N SER A 241 -3.51 5.34 14.15
CA SER A 241 -2.91 4.03 14.39
C SER A 241 -3.24 3.10 13.23
N THR A 242 -2.22 2.46 12.65
CA THR A 242 -2.40 1.53 11.53
C THR A 242 -3.14 0.28 11.97
N ILE A 243 -4.27 -0.01 11.31
CA ILE A 243 -5.05 -1.24 11.47
C ILE A 243 -4.52 -2.30 10.49
N GLN A 244 -4.41 -1.94 9.21
CA GLN A 244 -3.90 -2.81 8.14
C GLN A 244 -3.08 -1.99 7.16
N ASN A 245 -2.07 -2.60 6.55
CA ASN A 245 -1.24 -1.93 5.56
C ASN A 245 -0.61 -2.94 4.59
N GLU A 246 -1.12 -3.01 3.37
CA GLU A 246 -0.76 -4.05 2.39
C GLU A 246 -0.92 -3.58 0.94
N THR A 247 -0.21 -4.21 0.03
CA THR A 247 -0.40 -4.01 -1.42
C THR A 247 -1.26 -5.15 -1.97
N LEU A 248 -2.43 -4.82 -2.51
CA LEU A 248 -3.19 -5.74 -3.34
C LEU A 248 -2.57 -5.83 -4.73
N SER A 249 -2.51 -7.03 -5.28
CA SER A 249 -1.93 -7.31 -6.60
C SER A 249 -2.67 -8.48 -7.26
N THR A 250 -2.33 -8.85 -8.49
CA THR A 250 -2.95 -9.99 -9.16
C THR A 250 -2.72 -11.34 -8.46
N GLN A 251 -1.68 -11.46 -7.64
CA GLN A 251 -1.40 -12.67 -6.86
C GLN A 251 -2.21 -12.73 -5.55
N ASN A 252 -2.47 -11.56 -4.95
CA ASN A 252 -3.30 -11.40 -3.75
C ASN A 252 -4.32 -10.28 -4.01
N PRO A 253 -5.40 -10.59 -4.76
CA PRO A 253 -6.27 -9.56 -5.34
C PRO A 253 -7.30 -9.02 -4.37
N SER A 254 -7.45 -9.59 -3.17
CA SER A 254 -8.48 -9.19 -2.22
C SER A 254 -8.02 -9.27 -0.77
N ALA A 255 -8.52 -8.35 0.04
CA ALA A 255 -8.36 -8.36 1.50
C ALA A 255 -9.71 -8.13 2.17
N GLU A 256 -9.94 -8.84 3.27
CA GLU A 256 -11.09 -8.64 4.15
C GLU A 256 -10.59 -8.31 5.55
N ILE A 257 -11.08 -7.21 6.11
CA ILE A 257 -10.56 -6.60 7.32
C ILE A 257 -11.74 -6.35 8.26
N ASP A 258 -11.67 -6.94 9.45
CA ASP A 258 -12.57 -6.59 10.55
C ASP A 258 -12.06 -5.29 11.20
N LEU A 259 -12.88 -4.24 11.15
CA LEU A 259 -12.54 -2.94 11.72
C LEU A 259 -12.82 -2.88 13.22
N GLY A 260 -13.32 -3.95 13.83
CA GLY A 260 -13.59 -4.06 15.26
C GLY A 260 -14.56 -2.99 15.74
N ASP A 261 -14.28 -2.44 16.93
CA ASP A 261 -15.14 -1.44 17.60
C ASP A 261 -14.82 0.02 17.19
N ASN A 262 -14.04 0.22 16.12
CA ASN A 262 -13.64 1.55 15.68
C ASN A 262 -14.84 2.32 15.12
N LYS A 263 -15.14 3.49 15.69
CA LYS A 263 -16.23 4.35 15.21
C LYS A 263 -15.89 5.11 13.93
N THR A 264 -14.62 5.43 13.73
CA THR A 264 -14.14 6.14 12.54
C THR A 264 -12.89 5.46 12.03
N VAL A 265 -12.86 5.19 10.72
CA VAL A 265 -11.74 4.54 10.04
C VAL A 265 -11.38 5.35 8.80
N SER A 266 -10.08 5.53 8.58
CA SER A 266 -9.53 6.14 7.37
C SER A 266 -8.87 5.07 6.51
N ILE A 267 -9.24 5.02 5.24
CA ILE A 267 -8.73 4.08 4.24
C ILE A 267 -8.01 4.89 3.17
N VAL A 268 -6.75 4.60 2.93
CA VAL A 268 -5.94 5.21 1.87
C VAL A 268 -5.74 4.19 0.77
N ILE A 269 -6.13 4.57 -0.45
CA ILE A 269 -6.03 3.75 -1.66
C ILE A 269 -5.05 4.43 -2.59
N GLY A 270 -3.97 3.73 -2.92
CA GLY A 270 -2.89 4.26 -3.77
C GLY A 270 -3.21 4.24 -5.27
N ASN A 271 -4.02 3.27 -5.72
CA ASN A 271 -4.45 3.15 -7.12
C ASN A 271 -5.96 2.86 -7.19
N SER A 272 -6.75 3.90 -7.02
CA SER A 272 -8.21 3.80 -6.94
C SER A 272 -8.91 3.30 -8.20
N PRO A 273 -8.48 3.63 -9.44
CA PRO A 273 -9.18 3.18 -10.65
C PRO A 273 -9.22 1.66 -10.84
N VAL A 274 -8.27 0.93 -10.23
CA VAL A 274 -8.20 -0.54 -10.27
C VAL A 274 -8.67 -1.19 -8.97
N THR A 275 -9.12 -0.39 -7.99
CA THR A 275 -9.53 -0.88 -6.67
C THR A 275 -11.04 -0.79 -6.52
N THR A 276 -11.64 -1.78 -5.87
CA THR A 276 -13.03 -1.78 -5.44
C THR A 276 -13.07 -1.89 -3.93
N VAL A 277 -13.92 -1.07 -3.30
CA VAL A 277 -14.09 -1.04 -1.85
C VAL A 277 -15.55 -1.36 -1.52
N LYS A 278 -15.77 -2.25 -0.57
CA LYS A 278 -17.09 -2.56 -0.02
C LYS A 278 -17.05 -2.47 1.50
N ILE A 279 -18.08 -1.88 2.08
CA ILE A 279 -18.31 -1.86 3.53
C ILE A 279 -19.59 -2.65 3.82
N ASN A 280 -19.50 -3.67 4.66
CA ASN A 280 -20.61 -4.57 5.01
C ASN A 280 -21.38 -5.08 3.77
N GLY A 281 -20.64 -5.41 2.70
CA GLY A 281 -21.18 -5.89 1.43
C GLY A 281 -21.66 -4.79 0.45
N LYS A 282 -21.83 -3.53 0.89
CA LYS A 282 -22.21 -2.40 0.01
C LYS A 282 -20.99 -1.74 -0.61
N GLN A 283 -20.98 -1.62 -1.94
CA GLN A 283 -19.89 -1.03 -2.70
C GLN A 283 -19.86 0.50 -2.53
N LEU A 284 -18.68 1.03 -2.22
CA LEU A 284 -18.42 2.46 -2.13
C LEU A 284 -18.08 3.03 -3.51
N GLU A 285 -18.49 4.26 -3.74
CA GLU A 285 -18.19 4.97 -4.98
C GLU A 285 -16.80 5.63 -4.90
N LEU A 286 -15.91 5.26 -5.81
CA LEU A 286 -14.59 5.87 -5.91
C LEU A 286 -14.57 6.85 -7.08
N ALA A 287 -13.83 7.95 -6.94
CA ALA A 287 -13.64 8.88 -8.05
C ALA A 287 -12.77 8.24 -9.15
N PRO A 288 -13.26 8.03 -10.38
CA PRO A 288 -12.51 7.28 -11.40
C PRO A 288 -11.21 7.98 -11.84
N ASP A 289 -11.14 9.30 -11.70
CA ASP A 289 -10.01 10.11 -12.20
C ASP A 289 -8.88 10.30 -11.19
N LEU A 290 -9.07 9.85 -9.95
CA LEU A 290 -8.09 10.03 -8.88
C LEU A 290 -7.28 8.74 -8.69
N VAL A 291 -5.97 8.84 -8.93
CA VAL A 291 -5.01 7.76 -8.66
C VAL A 291 -5.01 7.40 -7.17
N LYS A 292 -4.85 8.40 -6.30
CA LYS A 292 -4.88 8.21 -4.84
C LYS A 292 -6.16 8.76 -4.25
N GLN A 293 -6.83 7.98 -3.41
CA GLN A 293 -8.02 8.39 -2.67
C GLN A 293 -7.93 8.06 -1.19
N VAL A 294 -8.56 8.90 -0.37
CA VAL A 294 -8.73 8.69 1.05
C VAL A 294 -10.22 8.60 1.34
N LEU A 295 -10.66 7.51 1.95
CA LEU A 295 -12.04 7.32 2.37
C LEU A 295 -12.11 7.38 3.89
N THR A 296 -12.94 8.25 4.43
CA THR A 296 -13.23 8.29 5.87
C THR A 296 -14.59 7.69 6.10
N ILE A 297 -14.66 6.59 6.83
CA ILE A 297 -15.91 5.90 7.16
C ILE A 297 -16.24 6.18 8.63
N ASN A 298 -17.43 6.72 8.87
CA ASN A 298 -17.98 6.95 10.20
C ASN A 298 -19.11 5.97 10.47
N LEU A 299 -19.05 5.29 11.60
CA LEU A 299 -20.12 4.47 12.13
C LEU A 299 -21.02 5.35 13.00
N GLU A 300 -22.28 5.49 12.60
CA GLU A 300 -23.30 6.14 13.40
C GLU A 300 -24.00 5.07 14.23
N ALA A 301 -24.06 5.28 15.55
CA ALA A 301 -24.71 4.34 16.45
C ALA A 301 -26.16 4.14 16.02
N SER A 302 -26.63 2.89 16.06
CA SER A 302 -28.05 2.63 15.87
C SER A 302 -28.80 3.29 17.04
N ASP A 303 -29.61 4.31 16.75
CA ASP A 303 -30.47 4.92 17.76
C ASP A 303 -31.39 3.84 18.33
N THR A 304 -31.02 3.35 19.50
CA THR A 304 -31.86 2.56 20.41
C THR A 304 -32.28 3.48 21.55
N SER A 305 -32.88 4.63 21.22
CA SER A 305 -33.57 5.47 22.22
C SER A 305 -34.83 6.12 21.67
N SER A 306 -35.90 5.34 21.57
CA SER A 306 -37.26 5.83 21.79
C SER A 306 -38.12 4.65 22.22
N ASP A 307 -37.96 4.21 23.47
CA ASP A 307 -38.99 3.52 24.25
C ASP A 307 -38.41 3.18 25.63
N ALA A 308 -38.51 4.14 26.54
CA ALA A 308 -38.59 3.88 27.97
C ALA A 308 -39.18 5.15 28.62
N GLU A 309 -40.47 5.02 28.95
CA GLU A 309 -41.34 5.78 29.87
C GLU A 309 -40.78 7.00 30.63
#